data_AF-E1X0X1-F1
#
_entry.id   AF-E1X0X1-F1
#
_cell.length_a   1.000
_cell.length_b   1.000
_cell.length_c   1.000
_cell.angle_alpha   90.00
_cell.angle_beta   90.00
_cell.angle_gamma   90.00
#
_symmetry.space_group_name_H-M   'P 1'
#
loop_
_entity.id
_entity.type
_entity.pdbx_description
1 polymer ?
#
loop_
_entity_poly.entity_id
_entity_poly.type
_entity_poly.pdbx_seq_one_letter_code
_entity_poly.pdbx_strand_id
1 'polypeptide(L)'
;MKKWNRSLPKILGVVALSCSLQFSASASSIKLIDILANESGLGQYLSKFGIRGSSATQVKSYVNNSIASLYKFGSAKPSAATLRRHVANLPTTSSKDKRYKDALLKLLAKPESELTEADIVNSINSLIYLANRHGKNSAAVLACTACVSESLSAKGFKFTLETMNNSKSKEVLTKILPSNPRSLTNYINTKLAKHKIGDLSKSGKLVASEEEKALGLFLGLKEVGSKDQRDLIRAIESVSTNSAGKINIVDTANPHKLWKLFSEDISESEMEGWTKLLDEVAANSKGVDKKRDVFFEILEKRAKDSPELQDRVQILKNKNCFFQ
;
A
#
# COMPACT_ATOMS: atom_id res chain seq x y z
N MET A 1 62.27 33.07 -61.90
CA MET A 1 61.55 34.08 -61.09
C MET A 1 60.04 33.87 -61.24
N LYS A 2 59.35 33.35 -60.20
CA LYS A 2 57.89 33.37 -60.09
C LYS A 2 57.55 33.59 -58.62
N LYS A 3 57.06 34.79 -58.30
CA LYS A 3 56.60 35.19 -56.96
C LYS A 3 55.22 34.57 -56.72
N TRP A 4 55.08 33.79 -55.65
CA TRP A 4 53.78 33.39 -55.12
C TRP A 4 53.35 34.39 -54.05
N ASN A 5 52.25 35.09 -54.32
CA ASN A 5 51.61 36.02 -53.40
C ASN A 5 50.63 35.22 -52.51
N ARG A 6 50.99 34.97 -51.24
CA ARG A 6 50.10 34.37 -50.25
C ARG A 6 49.39 35.47 -49.48
N SER A 7 48.15 35.79 -49.84
CA SER A 7 47.22 36.46 -48.93
C SER A 7 46.42 35.40 -48.17
N LEU A 8 46.85 35.12 -46.93
CA LEU A 8 46.06 34.37 -45.95
C LEU A 8 44.93 35.29 -45.43
N PRO A 9 43.65 34.90 -45.51
CA PRO A 9 42.57 35.71 -44.99
C PRO A 9 42.58 35.67 -43.45
N LYS A 10 42.76 36.84 -42.83
CA LYS A 10 42.70 37.09 -41.37
C LYS A 10 41.30 36.88 -40.75
N ILE A 11 40.45 36.05 -41.35
CA ILE A 11 39.04 35.84 -40.95
C ILE A 11 38.82 34.46 -40.29
N LEU A 12 39.80 33.56 -40.34
CA LEU A 12 39.70 32.23 -39.70
C LEU A 12 40.00 32.22 -38.19
N GLY A 13 40.47 33.33 -37.60
CA GLY A 13 40.81 33.42 -36.18
C GLY A 13 39.70 33.89 -35.24
N VAL A 14 38.59 34.44 -35.76
CA VAL A 14 37.53 35.06 -34.94
C VAL A 14 36.25 34.21 -34.89
N VAL A 15 36.09 33.22 -35.79
CA VAL A 15 34.92 32.31 -35.78
C VAL A 15 35.19 31.03 -34.96
N ALA A 16 36.44 30.71 -34.65
CA ALA A 16 36.81 29.52 -33.87
C ALA A 16 36.79 29.74 -32.34
N LEU A 17 36.63 30.97 -31.85
CA LEU A 17 36.65 31.30 -30.42
C LEU A 17 35.27 31.62 -29.81
N SER A 18 34.21 31.64 -30.63
CA SER A 18 32.83 31.92 -30.20
C SER A 18 31.93 30.67 -30.12
N CYS A 19 32.43 29.48 -30.51
CA CYS A 19 31.72 28.21 -30.36
C CYS A 19 32.08 27.41 -29.09
N SER A 20 32.89 27.96 -28.19
CA SER A 20 33.36 27.25 -26.98
C SER A 20 32.58 27.56 -25.70
N LEU A 21 31.48 28.33 -25.76
CA LEU A 21 30.78 28.85 -24.57
C LEU A 21 29.29 28.46 -24.44
N GLN A 22 28.85 27.36 -25.06
CA GLN A 22 27.45 26.90 -24.88
C GLN A 22 27.28 25.39 -24.63
N PHE A 23 28.24 24.77 -23.96
CA PHE A 23 27.99 23.50 -23.26
C PHE A 23 28.15 23.67 -21.75
N SER A 24 27.38 24.59 -21.18
CA SER A 24 26.83 24.32 -19.85
C SER A 24 25.82 23.21 -20.05
N ALA A 25 26.27 21.95 -20.04
CA ALA A 25 25.39 20.84 -19.77
C ALA A 25 24.78 21.15 -18.41
N SER A 26 23.57 21.71 -18.40
CA SER A 26 22.73 21.76 -17.22
C SER A 26 22.60 20.32 -16.78
N ALA A 27 23.44 19.89 -15.84
CA ALA A 27 23.29 18.63 -15.16
C ALA A 27 21.87 18.69 -14.61
N SER A 28 20.95 17.96 -15.24
CA SER A 28 19.58 17.85 -14.78
C SER A 28 19.68 17.40 -13.35
N SER A 29 19.45 18.31 -12.40
CA SER A 29 19.51 18.01 -10.98
C SER A 29 18.62 16.79 -10.76
N ILE A 30 19.20 15.66 -10.34
CA ILE A 30 18.44 14.44 -10.06
C ILE A 30 17.33 14.82 -9.08
N LYS A 31 16.08 14.46 -9.38
CA LYS A 31 14.93 14.75 -8.52
C LYS A 31 14.47 13.48 -7.82
N LEU A 32 13.66 13.64 -6.79
CA LEU A 32 13.05 12.51 -6.09
C LEU A 32 12.35 11.52 -7.04
N ILE A 33 11.70 12.03 -8.07
CA ILE A 33 11.01 11.19 -9.05
C ILE A 33 11.95 10.27 -9.84
N ASP A 34 13.16 10.73 -10.12
CA ASP A 34 14.19 9.96 -10.81
C ASP A 34 14.70 8.83 -9.89
N ILE A 35 14.83 9.14 -8.59
CA ILE A 35 15.20 8.18 -7.53
C ILE A 35 14.11 7.12 -7.38
N LEU A 36 12.82 7.50 -7.31
CA LEU A 36 11.72 6.53 -7.17
C LEU A 36 11.52 5.65 -8.40
N ALA A 37 11.80 6.17 -9.59
CA ALA A 37 11.74 5.40 -10.84
C ALA A 37 12.93 4.45 -11.02
N ASN A 38 14.05 4.67 -10.30
CA ASN A 38 15.27 3.88 -10.40
C ASN A 38 15.55 3.09 -9.10
N GLU A 39 15.46 1.75 -9.17
CA GLU A 39 15.66 0.89 -7.99
C GLU A 39 17.03 1.04 -7.32
N SER A 40 18.09 1.25 -8.11
CA SER A 40 19.43 1.39 -7.58
C SER A 40 19.58 2.71 -6.81
N GLY A 41 19.03 3.80 -7.36
CA GLY A 41 18.98 5.10 -6.69
C GLY A 41 18.16 5.04 -5.40
N LEU A 42 16.97 4.43 -5.44
CA LEU A 42 16.15 4.23 -4.25
C LEU A 42 16.88 3.42 -3.17
N GLY A 43 17.56 2.33 -3.54
CA GLY A 43 18.32 1.50 -2.59
C GLY A 43 19.44 2.25 -1.88
N GLN A 44 20.17 3.12 -2.59
CA GLN A 44 21.21 3.97 -2.01
C GLN A 44 20.61 4.98 -1.01
N TYR A 45 19.49 5.61 -1.37
CA TYR A 45 18.79 6.55 -0.50
C TYR A 45 18.24 5.91 0.77
N LEU A 46 17.61 4.74 0.65
CA LEU A 46 17.15 3.97 1.81
C LEU A 46 18.31 3.62 2.74
N SER A 47 19.44 3.19 2.18
CA SER A 47 20.63 2.81 2.95
C SER A 47 21.27 3.99 3.69
N LYS A 48 21.24 5.20 3.08
CA LYS A 48 21.69 6.46 3.69
C LYS A 48 20.89 6.79 4.96
N PHE A 49 19.61 6.42 5.00
CA PHE A 49 18.72 6.65 6.15
C PHE A 49 18.60 5.44 7.10
N GLY A 50 19.47 4.43 6.92
CA GLY A 50 19.51 3.26 7.79
C GLY A 50 18.44 2.21 7.50
N ILE A 51 17.71 2.31 6.39
CA ILE A 51 16.79 1.27 5.91
C ILE A 51 17.60 0.33 5.00
N ARG A 52 17.98 -0.84 5.51
CA ARG A 52 18.90 -1.79 4.87
C ARG A 52 18.31 -3.20 4.81
N GLY A 53 18.97 -4.10 4.09
CA GLY A 53 18.61 -5.53 4.06
C GLY A 53 17.18 -5.78 3.57
N SER A 54 16.46 -6.65 4.29
CA SER A 54 15.08 -7.05 3.96
C SER A 54 14.12 -5.86 3.93
N SER A 55 14.23 -4.91 4.87
CA SER A 55 13.39 -3.70 4.91
C SER A 55 13.57 -2.84 3.65
N ALA A 56 14.79 -2.69 3.16
CA ALA A 56 15.04 -1.96 1.91
C ALA A 56 14.45 -2.69 0.69
N THR A 57 14.55 -4.02 0.66
CA THR A 57 13.92 -4.85 -0.38
C THR A 57 12.40 -4.73 -0.38
N GLN A 58 11.77 -4.74 0.81
CA GLN A 58 10.33 -4.53 0.96
C GLN A 58 9.90 -3.16 0.44
N VAL A 59 10.58 -2.08 0.86
CA VAL A 59 10.24 -0.72 0.43
C VAL A 59 10.38 -0.55 -1.09
N LYS A 60 11.44 -1.10 -1.70
CA LYS A 60 11.60 -1.11 -3.17
C LYS A 60 10.44 -1.84 -3.84
N SER A 61 10.02 -3.00 -3.31
CA SER A 61 8.85 -3.73 -3.81
C SER A 61 7.57 -2.88 -3.73
N TYR A 62 7.32 -2.21 -2.60
CA TYR A 62 6.14 -1.35 -2.45
C TYR A 62 6.11 -0.18 -3.43
N VAL A 63 7.25 0.46 -3.66
CA VAL A 63 7.38 1.54 -4.67
C VAL A 63 7.11 0.99 -6.07
N ASN A 64 7.75 -0.12 -6.44
CA ASN A 64 7.56 -0.77 -7.73
C ASN A 64 6.09 -1.16 -7.97
N ASN A 65 5.46 -1.82 -7.00
CA ASN A 65 4.05 -2.24 -7.08
C ASN A 65 3.12 -1.02 -7.20
N SER A 66 3.43 0.07 -6.49
CA SER A 66 2.64 1.30 -6.54
C SER A 66 2.74 1.98 -7.90
N ILE A 67 3.96 2.07 -8.47
CA ILE A 67 4.18 2.62 -9.81
C ILE A 67 3.46 1.76 -10.85
N ALA A 68 3.60 0.44 -10.79
CA ALA A 68 2.92 -0.48 -11.72
C ALA A 68 1.38 -0.43 -11.61
N SER A 69 0.85 -0.23 -10.40
CA SER A 69 -0.60 -0.07 -10.17
C SER A 69 -1.13 1.23 -10.79
N LEU A 70 -0.34 2.31 -10.75
CA LEU A 70 -0.70 3.61 -11.33
C LEU A 70 -0.45 3.71 -12.83
N TYR A 71 0.55 2.98 -13.34
CA TYR A 71 1.02 3.04 -14.72
C TYR A 71 0.77 1.71 -15.43
N LYS A 72 -0.21 1.70 -16.33
CA LYS A 72 -0.70 0.47 -16.97
C LYS A 72 -0.40 0.43 -18.47
N PHE A 73 0.85 0.17 -18.86
CA PHE A 73 1.23 -0.31 -20.20
C PHE A 73 2.57 -1.08 -20.16
N GLY A 74 2.50 -2.42 -20.20
CA GLY A 74 3.66 -3.30 -20.41
C GLY A 74 4.63 -3.45 -19.25
N SER A 75 5.66 -4.27 -19.46
CA SER A 75 6.77 -4.53 -18.53
C SER A 75 7.76 -3.35 -18.39
N ALA A 76 7.53 -2.25 -19.12
CA ALA A 76 8.41 -1.10 -19.11
C ALA A 76 8.04 -0.13 -17.97
N LYS A 77 9.03 0.19 -17.13
CA LYS A 77 8.85 1.22 -16.10
C LYS A 77 8.64 2.59 -16.73
N PRO A 78 7.72 3.43 -16.20
CA PRO A 78 7.53 4.77 -16.73
C PRO A 78 8.78 5.62 -16.49
N SER A 79 9.08 6.52 -17.42
CA SER A 79 10.01 7.61 -17.15
C SER A 79 9.47 8.53 -16.05
N ALA A 80 10.35 9.27 -15.39
CA ALA A 80 9.97 10.25 -14.37
C ALA A 80 8.89 11.23 -14.88
N ALA A 81 9.07 11.80 -16.06
CA ALA A 81 8.09 12.71 -16.66
C ALA A 81 6.70 12.05 -16.84
N THR A 82 6.69 10.78 -17.27
CA THR A 82 5.47 10.00 -17.44
C THR A 82 4.79 9.72 -16.10
N LEU A 83 5.55 9.26 -15.09
CA LEU A 83 5.01 9.02 -13.75
C LEU A 83 4.39 10.29 -13.15
N ARG A 84 5.07 11.43 -13.26
CA ARG A 84 4.55 12.74 -12.80
C ARG A 84 3.22 13.08 -13.46
N ARG A 85 3.14 12.92 -14.78
CA ARG A 85 1.92 13.20 -15.55
C ARG A 85 0.76 12.30 -15.12
N HIS A 86 1.03 11.01 -14.89
CA HIS A 86 0.01 10.08 -14.40
C HIS A 86 -0.49 10.46 -13.01
N VAL A 87 0.40 10.77 -12.06
CA VAL A 87 0.01 11.24 -10.72
C VAL A 87 -0.81 12.53 -10.80
N ALA A 88 -0.42 13.49 -11.63
CA ALA A 88 -1.13 14.76 -11.79
C ALA A 88 -2.56 14.58 -12.30
N ASN A 89 -2.75 13.63 -13.22
CA ASN A 89 -4.03 13.34 -13.87
C ASN A 89 -4.93 12.39 -13.08
N LEU A 90 -4.57 12.00 -11.86
CA LEU A 90 -5.43 11.15 -11.04
C LEU A 90 -6.76 11.86 -10.71
N PRO A 91 -7.91 11.19 -10.90
CA PRO A 91 -9.23 11.74 -10.62
C PRO A 91 -9.49 11.75 -9.11
N THR A 92 -8.91 12.73 -8.42
CA THR A 92 -9.06 12.90 -6.97
C THR A 92 -10.37 13.61 -6.65
N THR A 93 -11.35 12.88 -6.12
CA THR A 93 -12.67 13.43 -5.74
C THR A 93 -12.76 13.83 -4.27
N SER A 94 -11.97 13.20 -3.38
CA SER A 94 -11.95 13.55 -1.95
C SER A 94 -10.83 14.53 -1.60
N SER A 95 -11.06 15.35 -0.56
CA SER A 95 -10.05 16.28 -0.03
C SER A 95 -8.81 15.56 0.51
N LYS A 96 -8.96 14.33 1.01
CA LYS A 96 -7.83 13.48 1.43
C LYS A 96 -6.99 13.06 0.23
N ASP A 97 -7.62 12.56 -0.85
CA ASP A 97 -6.92 12.16 -2.07
C ASP A 97 -6.18 13.34 -2.71
N LYS A 98 -6.81 14.52 -2.74
CA LYS A 98 -6.19 15.76 -3.25
C LYS A 98 -4.95 16.13 -2.44
N ARG A 99 -5.01 16.08 -1.10
CA ARG A 99 -3.85 16.35 -0.23
C ARG A 99 -2.68 15.42 -0.50
N TYR A 100 -2.94 14.10 -0.62
CA TYR A 100 -1.88 13.13 -0.94
C TYR A 100 -1.29 13.37 -2.34
N LYS A 101 -2.13 13.70 -3.33
CA LYS A 101 -1.67 14.03 -4.68
C LYS A 101 -0.78 15.28 -4.69
N ASP A 102 -1.25 16.37 -4.10
CA ASP A 102 -0.55 17.66 -4.12
C ASP A 102 0.78 17.56 -3.34
N ALA A 103 0.78 16.88 -2.19
CA ALA A 103 1.99 16.59 -1.42
C ALA A 103 3.00 15.76 -2.23
N LEU A 104 2.54 14.69 -2.89
CA LEU A 104 3.40 13.85 -3.71
C LEU A 104 3.99 14.66 -4.88
N LEU A 105 3.19 15.40 -5.63
CA LEU A 105 3.67 16.19 -6.77
C LEU A 105 4.72 17.24 -6.36
N LYS A 106 4.54 17.84 -5.18
CA LYS A 106 5.54 18.76 -4.60
C LYS A 106 6.84 18.03 -4.29
N LEU A 107 6.78 16.90 -3.60
CA LEU A 107 7.96 16.11 -3.23
C LEU A 107 8.70 15.56 -4.47
N LEU A 108 7.97 15.08 -5.47
CA LEU A 108 8.54 14.56 -6.73
C LEU A 108 9.34 15.62 -7.51
N ALA A 109 9.08 16.90 -7.29
CA ALA A 109 9.80 18.00 -7.93
C ALA A 109 11.09 18.40 -7.20
N LYS A 110 11.28 17.93 -5.95
CA LYS A 110 12.36 18.37 -5.08
C LYS A 110 13.72 17.79 -5.54
N PRO A 111 14.77 18.61 -5.63
CA PRO A 111 16.10 18.15 -6.05
C PRO A 111 16.73 17.27 -4.97
N GLU A 112 17.58 16.35 -5.41
CA GLU A 112 18.28 15.37 -4.59
C GLU A 112 18.99 15.99 -3.38
N SER A 113 19.69 17.11 -3.60
CA SER A 113 20.46 17.84 -2.58
C SER A 113 19.63 18.35 -1.40
N GLU A 114 18.32 18.47 -1.56
CA GLU A 114 17.41 18.98 -0.53
C GLU A 114 16.58 17.87 0.13
N LEU A 115 16.76 16.60 -0.28
CA LEU A 115 15.94 15.49 0.19
C LEU A 115 16.30 15.08 1.62
N THR A 116 15.27 15.03 2.46
CA THR A 116 15.34 14.49 3.84
C THR A 116 14.76 13.07 3.89
N GLU A 117 15.03 12.34 4.98
CA GLU A 117 14.39 11.04 5.25
C GLU A 117 12.86 11.15 5.22
N ALA A 118 12.33 12.22 5.85
CA ALA A 118 10.90 12.48 5.89
C ALA A 118 10.30 12.70 4.49
N ASP A 119 11.02 13.35 3.57
CA ASP A 119 10.55 13.56 2.20
C ASP A 119 10.41 12.22 1.47
N ILE A 120 11.39 11.32 1.61
CA ILE A 120 11.35 9.97 1.03
C ILE A 120 10.16 9.21 1.60
N VAL A 121 10.05 9.09 2.92
CA VAL A 121 8.98 8.34 3.58
C VAL A 121 7.60 8.89 3.22
N ASN A 122 7.42 10.21 3.23
CA ASN A 122 6.14 10.85 2.88
C ASN A 122 5.79 10.66 1.40
N SER A 123 6.77 10.69 0.50
CA SER A 123 6.54 10.41 -0.91
C SER A 123 6.09 8.96 -1.13
N ILE A 124 6.73 7.99 -0.46
CA ILE A 124 6.37 6.55 -0.57
C ILE A 124 5.00 6.29 0.02
N ASN A 125 4.69 6.81 1.21
CA ASN A 125 3.36 6.72 1.82
C ASN A 125 2.27 7.30 0.90
N SER A 126 2.53 8.46 0.27
CA SER A 126 1.58 9.09 -0.64
C SER A 126 1.40 8.29 -1.93
N LEU A 127 2.49 7.76 -2.46
CA LEU A 127 2.50 6.91 -3.65
C LEU A 127 1.69 5.63 -3.42
N ILE A 128 1.93 4.92 -2.30
CA ILE A 128 1.20 3.72 -1.92
C ILE A 128 -0.30 4.02 -1.74
N TYR A 129 -0.63 5.10 -1.02
CA TYR A 129 -2.01 5.51 -0.80
C TYR A 129 -2.75 5.75 -2.13
N LEU A 130 -2.16 6.54 -3.03
CA LEU A 130 -2.76 6.87 -4.32
C LEU A 130 -2.84 5.64 -5.23
N ALA A 131 -1.83 4.78 -5.23
CA ALA A 131 -1.79 3.54 -5.99
C ALA A 131 -2.86 2.54 -5.55
N ASN A 132 -3.12 2.44 -4.25
CA ASN A 132 -4.18 1.60 -3.71
C ASN A 132 -5.57 2.16 -4.04
N ARG A 133 -5.77 3.48 -3.93
CA ARG A 133 -7.06 4.14 -4.15
C ARG A 133 -7.47 4.27 -5.62
N HIS A 134 -6.51 4.56 -6.49
CA HIS A 134 -6.77 4.96 -7.89
C HIS A 134 -6.07 4.08 -8.92
N GLY A 135 -5.21 3.16 -8.48
CA GLY A 135 -4.52 2.24 -9.37
C GLY A 135 -5.47 1.24 -10.02
N LYS A 136 -5.13 0.80 -11.24
CA LYS A 136 -5.99 -0.04 -12.06
C LYS A 136 -5.54 -1.50 -12.04
N ASN A 137 -6.45 -2.40 -11.65
CA ASN A 137 -6.33 -3.86 -11.73
C ASN A 137 -4.97 -4.39 -11.24
N SER A 138 -4.44 -3.83 -10.16
CA SER A 138 -3.29 -4.42 -9.47
C SER A 138 -3.78 -5.55 -8.57
N ALA A 139 -3.03 -6.65 -8.57
CA ALA A 139 -3.16 -7.73 -7.60
C ALA A 139 -2.66 -7.31 -6.19
N ALA A 140 -2.49 -6.01 -5.96
CA ALA A 140 -1.91 -5.50 -4.73
C ALA A 140 -2.96 -4.84 -3.83
N VAL A 141 -2.83 -5.01 -2.52
CA VAL A 141 -3.73 -4.46 -1.49
C VAL A 141 -2.92 -3.77 -0.42
N LEU A 142 -3.48 -2.70 0.13
CA LEU A 142 -2.88 -1.97 1.22
C LEU A 142 -3.00 -2.75 2.54
N ALA A 143 -1.85 -3.00 3.17
CA ALA A 143 -1.75 -3.58 4.51
C ALA A 143 -1.12 -2.58 5.50
N CYS A 144 -1.26 -2.89 6.79
CA CYS A 144 -0.82 -2.00 7.87
C CYS A 144 0.65 -2.26 8.21
N THR A 145 1.53 -1.27 7.99
CA THR A 145 2.96 -1.42 8.31
C THR A 145 3.20 -1.73 9.78
N ALA A 146 2.44 -1.13 10.69
CA ALA A 146 2.59 -1.35 12.13
C ALA A 146 2.38 -2.82 12.54
N CYS A 147 1.57 -3.56 11.76
CA CYS A 147 1.25 -4.95 12.01
C CYS A 147 2.24 -5.93 11.38
N VAL A 148 2.97 -5.50 10.34
CA VAL A 148 3.88 -6.37 9.57
C VAL A 148 5.36 -6.04 9.80
N SER A 149 5.70 -4.80 10.18
CA SER A 149 7.09 -4.36 10.34
C SER A 149 7.21 -3.19 11.31
N GLU A 150 7.68 -3.49 12.52
CA GLU A 150 7.98 -2.48 13.53
C GLU A 150 9.09 -1.52 13.10
N SER A 151 10.15 -2.06 12.47
CA SER A 151 11.28 -1.26 12.00
C SER A 151 10.85 -0.19 10.98
N LEU A 152 10.01 -0.55 10.01
CA LEU A 152 9.49 0.41 9.02
C LEU A 152 8.47 1.36 9.65
N SER A 153 7.63 0.87 10.56
CA SER A 153 6.68 1.73 11.29
C SER A 153 7.39 2.79 12.13
N ALA A 154 8.49 2.45 12.81
CA ALA A 154 9.30 3.39 13.58
C ALA A 154 9.94 4.46 12.69
N LYS A 155 10.15 4.14 11.42
CA LYS A 155 10.66 5.05 10.37
C LYS A 155 9.55 5.88 9.70
N GLY A 156 8.30 5.78 10.15
CA GLY A 156 7.18 6.57 9.67
C GLY A 156 6.47 6.01 8.42
N PHE A 157 6.79 4.80 7.99
CA PHE A 157 5.99 4.09 6.98
C PHE A 157 4.64 3.72 7.58
N LYS A 158 3.56 4.10 6.91
CA LYS A 158 2.18 3.90 7.38
C LYS A 158 1.51 2.71 6.71
N PHE A 159 1.89 2.47 5.46
CA PHE A 159 1.24 1.50 4.60
C PHE A 159 2.27 0.63 3.90
N THR A 160 1.91 -0.64 3.72
CA THR A 160 2.57 -1.52 2.77
C THR A 160 1.63 -1.79 1.61
N LEU A 161 2.18 -2.16 0.46
CA LEU A 161 1.40 -2.55 -0.72
C LEU A 161 1.81 -3.95 -1.14
N GLU A 162 1.08 -4.93 -0.62
CA GLU A 162 1.38 -6.35 -0.79
C GLU A 162 0.75 -6.88 -2.06
N THR A 163 1.53 -7.57 -2.89
CA THR A 163 1.02 -8.25 -4.08
C THR A 163 0.57 -9.65 -3.69
N MET A 164 -0.71 -9.93 -3.88
CA MET A 164 -1.29 -11.24 -3.59
C MET A 164 -0.78 -12.27 -4.59
N ASN A 165 -0.33 -13.44 -4.14
CA ASN A 165 0.04 -14.56 -4.99
C ASN A 165 -1.10 -15.55 -5.21
N ASN A 166 -1.99 -15.70 -4.21
CA ASN A 166 -3.17 -16.55 -4.29
C ASN A 166 -4.04 -16.24 -5.51
N SER A 167 -4.39 -17.27 -6.28
CA SER A 167 -5.09 -17.14 -7.57
C SER A 167 -6.48 -16.50 -7.42
N LYS A 168 -7.22 -16.82 -6.36
CA LYS A 168 -8.53 -16.26 -6.07
C LYS A 168 -8.46 -14.83 -5.59
N SER A 169 -7.49 -14.49 -4.75
CA SER A 169 -7.25 -13.09 -4.36
C SER A 169 -6.89 -12.24 -5.59
N LYS A 170 -6.00 -12.74 -6.45
CA LYS A 170 -5.68 -12.11 -7.75
C LYS A 170 -6.92 -11.91 -8.61
N GLU A 171 -7.75 -12.95 -8.76
CA GLU A 171 -8.99 -12.91 -9.54
C GLU A 171 -9.92 -11.80 -9.03
N VAL A 172 -10.16 -11.75 -7.71
CA VAL A 172 -11.01 -10.72 -7.10
C VAL A 172 -10.47 -9.33 -7.37
N LEU A 173 -9.19 -9.08 -7.08
CA LEU A 173 -8.57 -7.76 -7.20
C LEU A 173 -8.46 -7.24 -8.64
N THR A 174 -8.29 -8.15 -9.60
CA THR A 174 -7.99 -7.77 -10.99
C THR A 174 -9.20 -7.82 -11.91
N LYS A 175 -10.20 -8.66 -11.62
CA LYS A 175 -11.36 -8.91 -12.48
C LYS A 175 -12.71 -8.56 -11.83
N ILE A 176 -12.85 -8.66 -10.52
CA ILE A 176 -14.15 -8.49 -9.83
C ILE A 176 -14.30 -7.10 -9.23
N LEU A 177 -13.27 -6.61 -8.53
CA LEU A 177 -13.36 -5.32 -7.86
C LEU A 177 -13.33 -4.17 -8.86
N PRO A 178 -14.27 -3.21 -8.75
CA PRO A 178 -14.18 -1.96 -9.49
C PRO A 178 -12.93 -1.17 -9.09
N SER A 179 -12.22 -0.63 -10.08
CA SER A 179 -11.01 0.19 -9.84
C SER A 179 -11.31 1.65 -9.47
N ASN A 180 -12.48 2.16 -9.83
CA ASN A 180 -12.92 3.51 -9.47
C ASN A 180 -13.49 3.54 -8.03
N PRO A 181 -13.04 4.44 -7.14
CA PRO A 181 -13.49 4.51 -5.76
C PRO A 181 -15.00 4.48 -5.54
N ARG A 182 -15.76 5.31 -6.27
CA ARG A 182 -17.23 5.37 -6.09
C ARG A 182 -17.89 4.04 -6.44
N SER A 183 -17.40 3.39 -7.50
CA SER A 183 -17.89 2.08 -7.93
C SER A 183 -17.51 0.99 -6.91
N LEU A 184 -16.34 1.09 -6.29
CA LEU A 184 -15.91 0.19 -5.21
C LEU A 184 -16.78 0.34 -3.96
N THR A 185 -17.05 1.56 -3.50
CA THR A 185 -17.97 1.81 -2.37
C THR A 185 -19.36 1.23 -2.67
N ASN A 186 -19.88 1.42 -3.89
CA ASN A 186 -21.16 0.83 -4.31
C ASN A 186 -21.11 -0.70 -4.29
N TYR A 187 -20.04 -1.31 -4.79
CA TYR A 187 -19.83 -2.75 -4.74
C TYR A 187 -19.89 -3.26 -3.28
N ILE A 188 -19.17 -2.61 -2.36
CA ILE A 188 -19.14 -2.96 -0.94
C ILE A 188 -20.54 -2.89 -0.33
N ASN A 189 -21.25 -1.79 -0.53
CA ASN A 189 -22.62 -1.62 -0.01
C ASN A 189 -23.56 -2.72 -0.52
N THR A 190 -23.52 -3.02 -1.81
CA THR A 190 -24.33 -4.08 -2.42
C THR A 190 -24.01 -5.45 -1.81
N LYS A 191 -22.73 -5.78 -1.60
CA LYS A 191 -22.33 -7.08 -1.05
C LYS A 191 -22.64 -7.20 0.44
N LEU A 192 -22.40 -6.16 1.23
CA LEU A 192 -22.79 -6.12 2.65
C LEU A 192 -24.30 -6.35 2.82
N ALA A 193 -25.12 -5.65 2.01
CA ALA A 193 -26.57 -5.82 2.02
C ALA A 193 -27.00 -7.21 1.55
N LYS A 194 -26.45 -7.71 0.44
CA LYS A 194 -26.73 -9.06 -0.10
C LYS A 194 -26.46 -10.16 0.93
N HIS A 195 -25.34 -10.05 1.65
CA HIS A 195 -24.93 -11.06 2.62
C HIS A 195 -25.50 -10.82 4.03
N LYS A 196 -26.14 -9.66 4.28
CA LYS A 196 -26.67 -9.26 5.58
C LYS A 196 -25.61 -9.24 6.70
N ILE A 197 -24.39 -8.83 6.37
CA ILE A 197 -23.23 -8.86 7.29
C ILE A 197 -22.72 -7.45 7.67
N GLY A 198 -23.49 -6.40 7.42
CA GLY A 198 -23.13 -5.05 7.84
C GLY A 198 -23.77 -3.94 7.01
N ASP A 199 -23.43 -2.72 7.35
CA ASP A 199 -23.89 -1.50 6.68
C ASP A 199 -22.78 -0.43 6.79
N LEU A 200 -22.17 -0.07 5.66
CA LEU A 200 -21.04 0.86 5.63
C LEU A 200 -21.42 2.25 6.15
N SER A 201 -22.69 2.67 5.96
CA SER A 201 -23.17 3.98 6.47
C SER A 201 -23.14 4.06 8.00
N LYS A 202 -23.17 2.91 8.68
CA LYS A 202 -23.14 2.78 10.14
C LYS A 202 -21.76 2.41 10.69
N SER A 203 -20.77 2.24 9.81
CA SER A 203 -19.41 1.82 10.20
C SER A 203 -18.58 2.93 10.88
N GLY A 204 -19.07 4.17 10.89
CA GLY A 204 -18.37 5.31 11.49
C GLY A 204 -16.99 5.54 10.85
N LYS A 205 -15.92 5.40 11.65
CA LYS A 205 -14.52 5.50 11.19
C LYS A 205 -13.80 4.15 11.07
N LEU A 206 -14.54 3.05 11.23
CA LEU A 206 -13.97 1.71 11.25
C LEU A 206 -13.39 1.30 9.88
N VAL A 207 -14.00 1.77 8.79
CA VAL A 207 -13.50 1.55 7.42
C VAL A 207 -13.02 2.88 6.84
N ALA A 208 -11.71 3.06 6.78
CA ALA A 208 -11.13 4.22 6.09
C ALA A 208 -11.21 4.04 4.57
N SER A 209 -11.23 5.13 3.80
CA SER A 209 -11.33 5.07 2.33
C SER A 209 -10.21 4.26 1.66
N GLU A 210 -9.02 4.26 2.24
CA GLU A 210 -7.88 3.44 1.81
C GLU A 210 -8.04 1.94 2.12
N GLU A 211 -8.95 1.56 3.01
CA GLU A 211 -9.18 0.16 3.38
C GLU A 211 -10.37 -0.46 2.61
N GLU A 212 -11.13 0.33 1.85
CA GLU A 212 -12.25 -0.15 1.03
C GLU A 212 -11.83 -1.30 0.09
N LYS A 213 -10.62 -1.25 -0.47
CA LYS A 213 -10.13 -2.32 -1.36
C LYS A 213 -9.94 -3.65 -0.63
N ALA A 214 -9.46 -3.61 0.61
CA ALA A 214 -9.30 -4.78 1.47
C ALA A 214 -10.67 -5.36 1.88
N LEU A 215 -11.62 -4.49 2.25
CA LEU A 215 -12.99 -4.92 2.54
C LEU A 215 -13.68 -5.50 1.29
N GLY A 216 -13.49 -4.87 0.14
CA GLY A 216 -13.94 -5.37 -1.15
C GLY A 216 -13.37 -6.76 -1.45
N LEU A 217 -12.08 -6.99 -1.21
CA LEU A 217 -11.43 -8.28 -1.37
C LEU A 217 -12.11 -9.35 -0.50
N PHE A 218 -12.30 -9.08 0.79
CA PHE A 218 -13.03 -9.98 1.70
C PHE A 218 -14.41 -10.35 1.13
N LEU A 219 -15.18 -9.37 0.68
CA LEU A 219 -16.53 -9.58 0.14
C LEU A 219 -16.52 -10.35 -1.19
N GLY A 220 -15.52 -10.14 -2.05
CA GLY A 220 -15.35 -10.89 -3.29
C GLY A 220 -14.95 -12.34 -3.03
N LEU A 221 -14.04 -12.58 -2.09
CA LEU A 221 -13.61 -13.93 -1.69
C LEU A 221 -14.74 -14.72 -1.05
N LYS A 222 -15.73 -14.07 -0.44
CA LYS A 222 -16.94 -14.76 0.05
C LYS A 222 -17.71 -15.45 -1.09
N GLU A 223 -17.66 -14.90 -2.30
CA GLU A 223 -18.36 -15.45 -3.46
C GLU A 223 -17.52 -16.45 -4.27
N VAL A 224 -16.22 -16.16 -4.47
CA VAL A 224 -15.37 -16.92 -5.40
C VAL A 224 -14.10 -17.52 -4.78
N GLY A 225 -13.87 -17.29 -3.48
CA GLY A 225 -12.67 -17.74 -2.78
C GLY A 225 -12.54 -19.25 -2.74
N SER A 226 -11.34 -19.75 -2.39
CA SER A 226 -11.08 -21.16 -2.13
C SER A 226 -11.87 -21.67 -0.92
N LYS A 227 -11.80 -22.97 -0.64
CA LYS A 227 -12.41 -23.55 0.55
C LYS A 227 -11.88 -22.87 1.83
N ASP A 228 -10.57 -22.79 1.98
CA ASP A 228 -9.94 -22.24 3.20
C ASP A 228 -10.23 -20.75 3.38
N GLN A 229 -10.28 -19.99 2.27
CA GLN A 229 -10.69 -18.58 2.31
C GLN A 229 -12.13 -18.43 2.80
N ARG A 230 -13.05 -19.28 2.32
CA ARG A 230 -14.46 -19.25 2.76
C ARG A 230 -14.64 -19.78 4.19
N ASP A 231 -13.77 -20.67 4.65
CA ASP A 231 -13.77 -21.17 6.03
C ASP A 231 -13.30 -20.04 6.97
N LEU A 232 -12.21 -19.35 6.65
CA LEU A 232 -11.75 -18.19 7.41
C LEU A 232 -12.76 -17.04 7.41
N ILE A 233 -13.41 -16.76 6.27
CA ILE A 233 -14.48 -15.75 6.19
C ILE A 233 -15.63 -16.09 7.16
N ARG A 234 -16.02 -17.36 7.23
CA ARG A 234 -17.08 -17.81 8.15
C ARG A 234 -16.65 -17.63 9.61
N ALA A 235 -15.42 -17.96 9.96
CA ALA A 235 -14.91 -17.74 11.31
C ALA A 235 -14.90 -16.24 11.69
N ILE A 236 -14.53 -15.36 10.75
CA ILE A 236 -14.63 -13.90 10.92
C ILE A 236 -16.09 -13.47 11.16
N GLU A 237 -17.03 -13.97 10.36
CA GLU A 237 -18.47 -13.70 10.53
C GLU A 237 -19.00 -14.16 11.89
N SER A 238 -18.54 -15.32 12.37
CA SER A 238 -18.88 -15.84 13.70
C SER A 238 -18.39 -14.93 14.82
N VAL A 239 -17.16 -14.41 14.73
CA VAL A 239 -16.65 -13.39 15.68
C VAL A 239 -17.43 -12.08 15.57
N SER A 240 -17.92 -11.75 14.38
CA SER A 240 -18.71 -10.54 14.09
C SER A 240 -20.18 -10.67 14.48
N THR A 241 -20.60 -11.79 15.07
CA THR A 241 -21.99 -12.03 15.46
C THR A 241 -22.25 -11.45 16.84
N ASN A 242 -23.22 -10.54 16.92
CA ASN A 242 -23.62 -9.91 18.17
C ASN A 242 -24.52 -10.83 19.04
N SER A 243 -24.83 -10.38 20.25
CA SER A 243 -25.73 -11.06 21.19
C SER A 243 -27.12 -11.38 20.63
N ALA A 244 -27.61 -10.60 19.65
CA ALA A 244 -28.87 -10.84 18.94
C ALA A 244 -28.77 -11.82 17.75
N GLY A 245 -27.61 -12.45 17.53
CA GLY A 245 -27.38 -13.38 16.42
C GLY A 245 -27.22 -12.71 15.05
N LYS A 246 -27.10 -11.38 15.01
CA LYS A 246 -26.88 -10.64 13.77
C LYS A 246 -25.38 -10.48 13.50
N ILE A 247 -24.96 -10.82 12.28
CA ILE A 247 -23.59 -10.63 11.81
C ILE A 247 -23.40 -9.17 11.40
N ASN A 248 -22.34 -8.53 11.90
CA ASN A 248 -21.92 -7.20 11.46
C ASN A 248 -20.39 -7.07 11.50
N ILE A 249 -19.73 -7.25 10.34
CA ILE A 249 -18.26 -7.20 10.22
C ILE A 249 -17.67 -5.78 10.29
N VAL A 250 -18.54 -4.76 10.37
CA VAL A 250 -18.20 -3.34 10.48
C VAL A 250 -18.94 -2.68 11.65
N ASP A 251 -19.15 -3.43 12.74
CA ASP A 251 -19.84 -2.95 13.93
C ASP A 251 -18.99 -2.02 14.79
N THR A 252 -19.54 -0.87 15.18
CA THR A 252 -18.87 0.04 16.12
C THR A 252 -18.96 -0.43 17.57
N ALA A 253 -19.89 -1.33 17.89
CA ALA A 253 -19.98 -1.97 19.20
C ALA A 253 -18.92 -3.09 19.38
N ASN A 254 -18.49 -3.72 18.28
CA ASN A 254 -17.42 -4.70 18.22
C ASN A 254 -16.38 -4.29 17.16
N PRO A 255 -15.62 -3.21 17.41
CA PRO A 255 -14.83 -2.55 16.38
C PRO A 255 -13.58 -3.39 16.02
N HIS A 256 -13.73 -4.31 15.08
CA HIS A 256 -12.62 -5.11 14.56
C HIS A 256 -12.44 -4.96 13.05
N LYS A 257 -11.24 -5.30 12.59
CA LYS A 257 -10.82 -5.30 11.19
C LYS A 257 -10.24 -6.64 10.74
N LEU A 258 -10.70 -7.74 11.33
CA LEU A 258 -10.28 -9.11 10.97
C LEU A 258 -10.44 -9.42 9.46
N TRP A 259 -11.35 -8.76 8.75
CA TRP A 259 -11.46 -8.84 7.28
C TRP A 259 -10.18 -8.38 6.55
N LYS A 260 -9.28 -7.64 7.21
CA LYS A 260 -7.97 -7.24 6.67
C LYS A 260 -6.95 -8.38 6.64
N LEU A 261 -7.20 -9.53 7.25
CA LEU A 261 -6.30 -10.69 7.16
C LEU A 261 -6.01 -11.08 5.69
N PHE A 262 -6.97 -10.88 4.79
CA PHE A 262 -6.78 -11.12 3.36
C PHE A 262 -5.98 -10.03 2.63
N SER A 263 -5.59 -8.95 3.31
CA SER A 263 -4.72 -7.90 2.74
C SER A 263 -3.24 -8.29 2.76
N GLU A 264 -2.94 -9.44 3.37
CA GLU A 264 -1.64 -10.08 3.40
C GLU A 264 -1.72 -11.37 2.57
N ASP A 265 -0.59 -11.78 1.98
CA ASP A 265 -0.51 -13.01 1.20
C ASP A 265 -0.43 -14.22 2.14
N ILE A 266 -1.55 -14.52 2.80
CA ILE A 266 -1.67 -15.61 3.77
C ILE A 266 -1.70 -16.97 3.07
N SER A 267 -0.90 -17.91 3.59
CA SER A 267 -0.87 -19.30 3.15
C SER A 267 -2.08 -20.10 3.65
N GLU A 268 -2.29 -21.28 3.09
CA GLU A 268 -3.39 -22.18 3.49
C GLU A 268 -3.28 -22.62 4.95
N SER A 269 -2.07 -22.96 5.42
CA SER A 269 -1.83 -23.32 6.82
C SER A 269 -2.07 -22.14 7.78
N GLU A 270 -1.71 -20.92 7.38
CA GLU A 270 -2.02 -19.71 8.15
C GLU A 270 -3.53 -19.46 8.19
N MET A 271 -4.25 -19.64 7.08
CA MET A 271 -5.72 -19.53 7.05
C MET A 271 -6.38 -20.55 7.96
N GLU A 272 -5.90 -21.80 7.99
CA GLU A 272 -6.39 -22.82 8.91
C GLU A 272 -6.14 -22.44 10.38
N GLY A 273 -4.94 -21.96 10.70
CA GLY A 273 -4.58 -21.49 12.03
C GLY A 273 -5.46 -20.33 12.51
N TRP A 274 -5.70 -19.34 11.63
CA TRP A 274 -6.61 -18.23 11.88
C TRP A 274 -8.06 -18.70 12.05
N THR A 275 -8.53 -19.63 11.21
CA THR A 275 -9.88 -20.19 11.31
C THR A 275 -10.10 -20.83 12.68
N LYS A 276 -9.20 -21.72 13.10
CA LYS A 276 -9.25 -22.38 14.42
C LYS A 276 -9.23 -21.37 15.57
N LEU A 277 -8.40 -20.33 15.48
CA LEU A 277 -8.35 -19.27 16.49
C LEU A 277 -9.69 -18.53 16.58
N LEU A 278 -10.23 -18.07 15.45
CA LEU A 278 -11.44 -17.27 15.41
C LEU A 278 -12.69 -18.08 15.79
N ASP A 279 -12.73 -19.37 15.45
CA ASP A 279 -13.78 -20.28 15.91
C ASP A 279 -13.76 -20.45 17.44
N GLU A 280 -12.57 -20.58 18.04
CA GLU A 280 -12.42 -20.63 19.51
C GLU A 280 -12.86 -19.31 20.16
N VAL A 281 -12.50 -18.17 19.57
CA VAL A 281 -12.95 -16.84 20.02
C VAL A 281 -14.46 -16.73 19.96
N ALA A 282 -15.08 -17.13 18.85
CA ALA A 282 -16.53 -17.09 18.70
C ALA A 282 -17.24 -18.00 19.71
N ALA A 283 -16.70 -19.19 19.97
CA ALA A 283 -17.25 -20.13 20.95
C ALA A 283 -17.17 -19.59 22.39
N ASN A 284 -16.04 -18.99 22.77
CA ASN A 284 -15.79 -18.48 24.13
C ASN A 284 -16.38 -17.09 24.40
N SER A 285 -17.03 -16.48 23.42
CA SER A 285 -17.58 -15.12 23.53
C SER A 285 -19.09 -15.06 23.30
N LYS A 286 -19.80 -16.19 23.31
CA LYS A 286 -21.26 -16.22 23.11
C LYS A 286 -21.96 -15.25 24.06
N GLY A 287 -22.82 -14.39 23.50
CA GLY A 287 -23.54 -13.36 24.27
C GLY A 287 -22.73 -12.11 24.64
N VAL A 288 -21.43 -12.06 24.34
CA VAL A 288 -20.57 -10.89 24.55
C VAL A 288 -20.47 -10.13 23.24
N ASP A 289 -20.79 -8.83 23.23
CA ASP A 289 -20.69 -8.01 22.01
C ASP A 289 -19.23 -7.63 21.70
N LYS A 290 -18.40 -7.29 22.71
CA LYS A 290 -16.99 -6.92 22.52
C LYS A 290 -16.08 -8.14 22.61
N LYS A 291 -15.51 -8.54 21.48
CA LYS A 291 -14.73 -9.80 21.38
C LYS A 291 -13.23 -9.64 21.60
N ARG A 292 -12.76 -8.41 21.72
CA ARG A 292 -11.33 -8.07 21.83
C ARG A 292 -10.64 -8.81 22.97
N ASP A 293 -11.23 -8.79 24.16
CA ASP A 293 -10.57 -9.34 25.34
C ASP A 293 -10.44 -10.86 25.26
N VAL A 294 -11.51 -11.55 24.81
CA VAL A 294 -11.51 -12.99 24.54
C VAL A 294 -10.47 -13.36 23.48
N PHE A 295 -10.36 -12.55 22.42
CA PHE A 295 -9.35 -12.74 21.37
C PHE A 295 -7.93 -12.71 21.92
N PHE A 296 -7.59 -11.69 22.72
CA PHE A 296 -6.25 -11.58 23.28
C PHE A 296 -5.98 -12.58 24.41
N GLU A 297 -6.99 -12.94 25.21
CA GLU A 297 -6.84 -13.99 26.24
C GLU A 297 -6.45 -15.34 25.63
N ILE A 298 -7.12 -15.74 24.54
CA ILE A 298 -6.80 -16.99 23.83
C ILE A 298 -5.39 -16.92 23.23
N LEU A 299 -5.00 -15.79 22.64
CA LEU A 299 -3.65 -15.60 22.11
C LEU A 299 -2.58 -15.65 23.20
N GLU A 300 -2.79 -14.97 24.33
CA GLU A 300 -1.88 -14.96 25.47
C GLU A 300 -1.73 -16.38 26.06
N LYS A 301 -2.82 -17.15 26.13
CA LYS A 301 -2.79 -18.55 26.56
C LYS A 301 -1.96 -19.44 25.61
N ARG A 302 -2.10 -19.26 24.29
CA ARG A 302 -1.32 -20.00 23.29
C ARG A 302 0.16 -19.60 23.28
N ALA A 303 0.45 -18.35 23.65
CA ALA A 303 1.80 -17.82 23.75
C ALA A 303 2.49 -18.11 25.09
N LYS A 304 1.78 -18.69 26.07
CA LYS A 304 2.22 -18.79 27.47
C LYS A 304 3.65 -19.34 27.65
N ASP A 305 4.02 -20.34 26.86
CA ASP A 305 5.29 -21.04 26.99
C ASP A 305 6.39 -20.49 26.05
N SER A 306 6.12 -19.36 25.37
CA SER A 306 7.07 -18.72 24.45
C SER A 306 7.11 -17.19 24.69
N PRO A 307 8.16 -16.68 25.35
CA PRO A 307 8.35 -15.24 25.57
C PRO A 307 8.29 -14.42 24.28
N GLU A 308 8.84 -14.95 23.18
CA GLU A 308 8.79 -14.30 21.86
C GLU A 308 7.34 -14.14 21.37
N LEU A 309 6.51 -15.18 21.51
CA LEU A 309 5.09 -15.10 21.12
C LEU A 309 4.32 -14.15 22.04
N GLN A 310 4.65 -14.10 23.33
CA GLN A 310 4.01 -13.14 24.26
C GLN A 310 4.29 -11.71 23.85
N ASP A 311 5.54 -11.38 23.54
CA ASP A 311 5.92 -10.06 23.05
C ASP A 311 5.16 -9.70 21.77
N ARG A 312 5.04 -10.64 20.84
CA ARG A 312 4.26 -10.44 19.59
C ARG A 312 2.77 -10.20 19.88
N VAL A 313 2.17 -10.94 20.81
CA VAL A 313 0.77 -10.73 21.21
C VAL A 313 0.59 -9.34 21.83
N GLN A 314 1.51 -8.92 22.69
CA GLN A 314 1.47 -7.59 23.31
C GLN A 314 1.62 -6.47 22.27
N ILE A 315 2.49 -6.66 21.27
CA ILE A 315 2.63 -5.73 20.15
C ILE A 315 1.32 -5.63 19.35
N LEU A 316 0.70 -6.76 19.00
CA LEU A 316 -0.59 -6.79 18.29
C LEU A 316 -1.69 -6.09 19.09
N LYS A 317 -1.70 -6.29 20.41
CA LYS A 317 -2.65 -5.67 21.36
C LYS A 317 -2.46 -4.16 21.48
N ASN A 318 -1.22 -3.70 21.59
CA ASN A 318 -0.87 -2.29 21.74
C ASN A 318 -1.06 -1.49 20.44
N LYS A 319 -0.80 -2.12 19.29
CA LYS A 319 -0.91 -1.50 17.97
C LYS A 319 -2.31 -1.54 17.38
N ASN A 320 -3.29 -2.14 18.07
CA ASN A 320 -4.68 -2.22 17.65
C ASN A 320 -4.83 -2.80 16.22
N CYS A 321 -4.04 -3.83 15.92
CA CYS A 321 -3.92 -4.36 14.56
C CYS A 321 -5.23 -4.93 14.00
N PHE A 322 -6.03 -5.54 14.86
CA PHE A 322 -7.30 -6.17 14.49
C PHE A 322 -8.51 -5.59 15.21
N PHE A 323 -8.33 -4.87 16.31
CA PHE A 323 -9.41 -4.29 17.13
C PHE A 323 -9.09 -2.82 17.40
N GLN A 324 -10.08 -1.93 17.28
CA GLN A 324 -9.95 -0.49 17.56
C GLN A 324 -10.49 -0.12 18.95
#